data_AF-A0A355Q393-F1
#
_entry.id   AF-A0A355Q393-F1
#
_cell.length_a   1.000
_cell.length_b   1.000
_cell.length_c   1.000
_cell.angle_alpha   90.00
_cell.angle_beta   90.00
_cell.angle_gamma   90.00
#
_symmetry.space_group_name_H-M   'P 1'
#
loop_
_entity.id
_entity.type
_entity.pdbx_description
1 polymer ?
#
loop_
_entity_poly.entity_id
_entity_poly.type
_entity_poly.pdbx_seq_one_letter_code
_entity_poly.pdbx_strand_id
1 'polypeptide(L)'
;TLMPTHIRQHFSVGELQHAMLNEPFDFSKGVPLLKVPVVQRSPIHQYYGPGCMIENETRLYNIIDDPKQQTMIKDSKAESMMTEYISQLMKWNQAPPEAFTRLQI
;
A
#
# COMPACT_ATOMS: atom_id res chain seq x y z
N THR A 1 -10.30 -9.45 24.83
CA THR A 1 -10.77 -8.46 23.84
C THR A 1 -9.61 -7.58 23.44
N LEU A 2 -9.41 -7.33 22.13
CA LEU A 2 -8.41 -6.40 21.63
C LEU A 2 -8.95 -4.97 21.61
N MET A 3 -8.06 -3.97 21.59
CA MET A 3 -8.40 -2.54 21.48
C MET A 3 -7.72 -1.96 20.24
N PRO A 4 -8.33 -2.08 19.04
CA PRO A 4 -7.70 -1.58 17.81
C PRO A 4 -7.65 -0.05 17.80
N THR A 5 -6.52 0.51 17.40
CA THR A 5 -6.29 1.95 17.31
C THR A 5 -5.56 2.31 16.03
N HIS A 6 -5.88 3.49 15.48
CA HIS A 6 -4.94 4.23 14.65
C HIS A 6 -3.77 4.73 15.50
N ILE A 7 -2.75 5.33 14.88
CA ILE A 7 -1.56 5.86 15.57
C ILE A 7 -1.92 6.88 16.68
N ARG A 8 -2.96 7.70 16.48
CA ARG A 8 -3.32 8.82 17.38
C ARG A 8 -4.72 8.73 17.99
N GLN A 9 -5.54 7.75 17.60
CA GLN A 9 -6.93 7.66 18.04
C GLN A 9 -7.51 6.26 17.84
N HIS A 10 -8.63 5.95 18.48
CA HIS A 10 -9.35 4.69 18.27
C HIS A 10 -9.93 4.61 16.85
N PHE A 11 -10.16 3.39 16.35
CA PHE A 11 -11.03 3.21 15.19
C PHE A 11 -12.45 3.66 15.53
N SER A 12 -13.10 4.29 14.56
CA SER A 12 -14.52 4.64 14.68
C SER A 12 -15.41 3.40 14.57
N VAL A 13 -16.63 3.49 15.10
CA VAL A 13 -17.63 2.42 14.95
C VAL A 13 -17.89 2.09 13.47
N GLY A 14 -17.96 3.10 12.61
CA GLY A 14 -18.20 2.92 11.17
C GLY A 14 -17.08 2.16 10.45
N GLU A 15 -15.82 2.32 10.88
CA GLU A 15 -14.71 1.52 10.36
C GLU A 15 -14.80 0.06 10.83
N LEU A 16 -15.08 -0.15 12.12
CA LEU A 16 -15.11 -1.48 12.71
C LEU A 16 -16.32 -2.33 12.31
N GLN A 17 -17.44 -1.71 11.94
CA GLN A 17 -18.65 -2.41 11.47
C GLN A 17 -18.40 -3.31 10.25
N HIS A 18 -17.37 -2.99 9.45
CA HIS A 18 -17.01 -3.74 8.25
C HIS A 18 -15.64 -4.42 8.39
N ALA A 19 -15.11 -4.51 9.61
CA ALA A 19 -13.85 -5.19 9.85
C ALA A 19 -14.01 -6.71 9.72
N MET A 20 -12.99 -7.35 9.17
CA MET A 20 -12.93 -8.80 8.99
C MET A 20 -11.60 -9.34 9.53
N LEU A 21 -11.56 -10.62 9.88
CA LEU A 21 -10.30 -11.32 10.07
C LEU A 21 -9.82 -11.83 8.71
N ASN A 22 -8.57 -11.49 8.37
CA ASN A 22 -7.88 -12.05 7.23
C ASN A 22 -7.05 -13.24 7.68
N GLU A 23 -6.87 -14.21 6.78
CA GLU A 23 -5.92 -15.30 6.98
C GLU A 23 -4.52 -14.75 7.36
N PRO A 24 -3.79 -15.47 8.24
CA PRO A 24 -2.47 -15.05 8.66
C PRO A 24 -1.50 -15.02 7.47
N PHE A 25 -0.59 -14.05 7.48
CA PHE A 25 0.61 -14.11 6.65
C PHE A 25 1.64 -15.01 7.34
N ASP A 26 2.62 -15.51 6.59
CA ASP A 26 3.70 -16.34 7.12
C ASP A 26 4.46 -15.61 8.25
N PHE A 27 4.65 -14.30 8.09
CA PHE A 27 5.30 -13.47 9.11
C PHE A 27 4.44 -13.23 10.36
N SER A 28 3.12 -13.47 10.31
CA SER A 28 2.24 -13.30 11.48
C SER A 28 2.19 -14.55 12.37
N LYS A 29 2.96 -15.60 12.05
CA LYS A 29 3.10 -16.82 12.86
C LYS A 29 1.77 -17.47 13.21
N GLY A 30 0.83 -17.46 12.27
CA GLY A 30 -0.51 -18.04 12.42
C GLY A 30 -1.53 -17.14 13.13
N VAL A 31 -1.17 -15.90 13.50
CA VAL A 31 -2.11 -14.95 14.10
C VAL A 31 -2.90 -14.24 12.99
N PRO A 32 -4.25 -14.34 12.96
CA PRO A 32 -5.08 -13.62 11.99
C PRO A 32 -4.95 -12.10 12.14
N LEU A 33 -5.06 -11.38 11.03
CA LEU A 33 -4.98 -9.92 11.03
C LEU A 33 -6.36 -9.27 10.88
N LEU A 34 -6.54 -8.12 11.53
CA LEU A 34 -7.74 -7.31 11.38
C LEU A 34 -7.65 -6.50 10.08
N LYS A 35 -8.49 -6.84 9.10
CA LYS A 35 -8.67 -6.09 7.85
C LYS A 35 -9.80 -5.08 8.04
N VAL A 36 -9.48 -3.79 7.98
CA VAL A 36 -10.45 -2.70 8.15
C VAL A 36 -10.53 -1.88 6.86
N PRO A 37 -11.71 -1.74 6.24
CA PRO A 37 -11.86 -0.92 5.03
C PRO A 37 -11.52 0.55 5.29
N VAL A 38 -10.77 1.15 4.37
CA VAL A 38 -10.48 2.60 4.41
C VAL A 38 -11.67 3.35 3.82
N VAL A 39 -12.49 3.96 4.69
CA VAL A 39 -13.62 4.82 4.29
C VAL A 39 -13.20 6.29 4.23
N GLN A 40 -13.94 7.15 3.51
CA GLN A 40 -13.59 8.57 3.32
C GLN A 40 -13.39 9.34 4.64
N ARG A 41 -14.14 9.00 5.69
CA ARG A 41 -14.03 9.60 7.03
C ARG A 41 -12.91 8.99 7.88
N SER A 42 -12.22 7.95 7.40
CA SER A 42 -11.13 7.30 8.12
C SER A 42 -9.92 8.25 8.21
N PRO A 43 -9.23 8.29 9.36
CA PRO A 43 -7.96 8.99 9.48
C PRO A 43 -6.93 8.52 8.45
N ILE A 44 -6.92 7.23 8.10
CA ILE A 44 -6.03 6.69 7.08
C ILE A 44 -6.34 7.30 5.71
N HIS A 45 -7.61 7.50 5.35
CA HIS A 45 -7.98 8.12 4.08
C HIS A 45 -7.40 9.54 3.96
N GLN A 46 -7.47 10.32 5.04
CA GLN A 46 -7.04 11.73 5.06
C GLN A 46 -5.53 11.91 5.10
N TYR A 47 -4.79 11.02 5.78
CA TYR A 47 -3.37 11.24 6.08
C TYR A 47 -2.41 10.29 5.38
N TYR A 48 -2.86 9.10 4.97
CA TYR A 48 -1.98 8.05 4.43
C TYR A 48 -2.62 7.26 3.28
N GLY A 49 -3.73 7.75 2.74
CA GLY A 49 -4.60 7.00 1.86
C GLY A 49 -5.07 7.81 0.65
N PRO A 50 -6.09 7.31 -0.07
CA PRO A 50 -6.51 7.91 -1.34
C PRO A 50 -6.91 9.39 -1.27
N GLY A 51 -7.28 9.91 -0.09
CA GLY A 51 -7.66 11.31 0.09
C GLY A 51 -6.48 12.29 0.09
N CYS A 52 -5.24 11.81 0.20
CA CYS A 52 -4.03 12.65 0.23
C CYS A 52 -2.90 12.18 -0.69
N MET A 53 -3.09 11.10 -1.44
CA MET A 53 -2.11 10.63 -2.43
C MET A 53 -2.19 11.53 -3.67
N ILE A 54 -1.29 12.51 -3.76
CA ILE A 54 -1.23 13.49 -4.87
C ILE A 54 -0.54 12.89 -6.10
N GLU A 55 0.40 11.97 -5.89
CA GLU A 55 1.16 11.32 -6.97
C GLU A 55 0.64 9.91 -7.21
N ASN A 56 -0.29 9.78 -8.15
CA ASN A 56 -0.87 8.49 -8.54
C ASN A 56 -0.33 7.95 -9.87
N GLU A 57 0.51 8.71 -10.58
CA GLU A 57 1.11 8.35 -11.86
C GLU A 57 2.44 7.60 -11.67
N THR A 58 2.85 6.82 -12.68
CA THR A 58 4.17 6.19 -12.69
C THR A 58 5.23 7.25 -13.00
N ARG A 59 6.28 7.32 -12.17
CA ARG A 59 7.41 8.24 -12.34
C ARG A 59 8.72 7.47 -12.21
N LEU A 60 9.66 7.75 -13.10
CA LEU A 60 10.98 7.16 -13.11
C LEU A 60 12.04 8.26 -13.06
N TYR A 61 13.07 8.07 -12.26
CA TYR A 61 14.17 9.02 -12.07
C TYR A 61 15.51 8.30 -12.12
N ASN A 62 16.50 8.92 -12.75
CA ASN A 62 17.88 8.49 -12.63
C ASN A 62 18.51 9.21 -11.42
N ILE A 63 18.63 8.51 -10.30
CA ILE A 63 19.13 9.09 -9.04
C ILE A 63 20.62 9.45 -9.06
N ILE A 64 21.39 8.91 -10.01
CA ILE A 64 22.83 9.22 -10.15
C ILE A 64 22.97 10.63 -10.75
N ASP A 65 22.23 10.89 -11.83
CA ASP A 65 22.29 12.16 -12.56
C ASP A 65 21.33 13.22 -11.98
N ASP A 66 20.24 12.79 -11.35
CA ASP A 66 19.21 13.62 -10.74
C ASP A 66 18.86 13.13 -9.31
N PRO A 67 19.75 13.37 -8.33
CA PRO A 67 19.55 12.94 -6.95
C PRO A 67 18.36 13.63 -6.27
N LYS A 68 17.86 14.74 -6.83
CA LYS A 68 16.72 15.49 -6.30
C LYS A 68 15.40 15.11 -6.96
N GLN A 69 15.39 14.17 -7.91
CA GLN A 69 14.19 13.66 -8.58
C GLN A 69 13.36 14.80 -9.21
N GLN A 70 14.04 15.79 -9.81
CA GLN A 70 13.40 16.95 -10.43
C GLN A 70 12.94 16.68 -11.86
N THR A 71 13.61 15.77 -12.57
CA THR A 71 13.38 15.49 -13.99
C THR A 71 12.95 14.03 -14.17
N MET A 72 11.67 13.84 -14.44
CA MET A 72 11.13 12.52 -14.77
C MET A 72 11.66 12.05 -16.13
N ILE A 73 12.03 10.78 -16.22
CA ILE A 73 12.43 10.13 -17.46
C ILE A 73 11.36 9.14 -17.94
N LYS A 74 11.37 8.84 -19.24
CA LYS A 74 10.54 7.81 -19.87
C LYS A 74 11.45 6.73 -20.45
N ASP A 75 11.50 5.58 -19.79
CA ASP A 75 12.26 4.41 -20.24
C ASP A 75 11.41 3.15 -19.99
N SER A 76 10.79 2.65 -21.06
CA SER A 76 9.90 1.49 -20.98
C SER A 76 10.62 0.20 -20.59
N LYS A 77 11.92 0.08 -20.91
CA LYS A 77 12.70 -1.10 -20.55
C LYS A 77 13.00 -1.10 -19.05
N ALA A 78 13.40 0.05 -18.51
CA ALA A 78 13.59 0.21 -17.08
C ALA A 78 12.29 0.03 -16.29
N GLU A 79 11.18 0.59 -16.77
CA GLU A 79 9.86 0.42 -16.15
C GLU A 79 9.42 -1.05 -16.11
N SER A 80 9.56 -1.77 -17.23
CA SER A 80 9.22 -3.20 -17.30
C SER A 80 10.09 -4.04 -16.35
N MET A 81 11.39 -3.77 -16.31
CA MET A 81 12.32 -4.46 -15.41
C MET A 81 11.99 -4.20 -13.92
N MET A 82 11.73 -2.95 -13.55
CA MET A 82 11.36 -2.59 -12.17
C MET A 82 10.01 -3.18 -11.76
N THR A 83 9.05 -3.18 -12.70
CA THR A 83 7.72 -3.76 -12.50
C THR A 83 7.82 -5.27 -12.26
N GLU A 84 8.69 -5.97 -12.99
CA GLU A 84 8.98 -7.38 -12.74
C GLU A 84 9.57 -7.58 -11.32
N TYR A 85 10.60 -6.82 -10.96
CA TYR A 85 11.24 -6.94 -9.64
C TYR A 85 10.28 -6.68 -8.48
N ILE A 86 9.50 -5.60 -8.54
CA ILE A 86 8.56 -5.30 -7.46
C ILE A 86 7.47 -6.36 -7.37
N SER A 87 7.01 -6.92 -8.51
CA SER A 87 5.99 -7.99 -8.50
C SER A 87 6.51 -9.27 -7.84
N GLN A 88 7.79 -9.63 -8.07
CA GLN A 88 8.42 -10.79 -7.45
C GLN A 88 8.58 -10.56 -5.94
N LEU A 89 9.04 -9.38 -5.52
CA LEU A 89 9.16 -9.01 -4.11
C LEU A 89 7.80 -8.99 -3.40
N MET A 90 6.77 -8.44 -4.04
CA MET A 90 5.41 -8.44 -3.51
C MET A 90 4.87 -9.85 -3.31
N LYS A 91 5.07 -10.75 -4.28
CA LYS A 91 4.70 -12.16 -4.15
C LYS A 91 5.44 -12.83 -3.00
N TRP A 92 6.76 -12.60 -2.89
CA TRP A 92 7.57 -13.16 -1.81
C TRP A 92 7.11 -12.67 -0.43
N ASN A 93 6.66 -11.42 -0.33
CA ASN A 93 6.13 -10.85 0.90
C ASN A 93 4.61 -11.05 1.07
N GLN A 94 3.98 -11.92 0.27
CA GLN A 94 2.56 -12.22 0.33
C GLN A 94 1.67 -10.96 0.28
N ALA A 95 2.03 -9.98 -0.55
CA ALA A 95 1.22 -8.79 -0.75
C ALA A 95 -0.21 -9.18 -1.17
N PRO A 96 -1.24 -8.45 -0.71
CA PRO A 96 -2.61 -8.80 -1.04
C PRO A 96 -2.92 -8.52 -2.53
N PRO A 97 -3.87 -9.25 -3.15
CA PRO A 97 -4.18 -9.12 -4.58
C PRO A 97 -4.50 -7.68 -5.03
N GLU A 98 -5.20 -6.91 -4.19
CA GLU A 98 -5.53 -5.50 -4.47
C GLU A 98 -4.30 -4.60 -4.68
N ALA A 99 -3.12 -4.98 -4.17
CA ALA A 99 -1.90 -4.21 -4.36
C ALA A 99 -1.34 -4.36 -5.80
N PHE A 100 -1.62 -5.47 -6.48
CA PHE A 100 -1.11 -5.73 -7.84
C PHE A 100 -1.88 -4.95 -8.91
N THR A 101 -3.15 -4.60 -8.65
CA THR A 101 -4.00 -3.85 -9.59
C THR A 101 -3.35 -2.55 -10.07
N ARG A 102 -2.59 -1.85 -9.22
CA ARG A 102 -1.88 -0.61 -9.60
C ARG A 102 -0.74 -0.84 -10.61
N LEU A 103 -0.15 -2.03 -10.61
CA LEU A 103 0.94 -2.40 -11.51
C LEU A 103 0.44 -2.98 -12.83
N GLN A 104 -0.88 -3.16 -12.98
CA GLN A 104 -1.49 -3.81 -14.15
C GLN A 104 -0.98 -5.25 -14.37
N ILE A 105 -0.67 -5.96 -13.28
CA ILE A 105 -0.24 -7.37 -13.24
C ILE A 105 -1.25 -8.19 -12.44
#